data_AF-A0A3D5BR30-F1
#
_entry.id   AF-A0A3D5BR30-F1
#
_cell.length_a   1.000
_cell.length_b   1.000
_cell.length_c   1.000
_cell.angle_alpha   90.00
_cell.angle_beta   90.00
_cell.angle_gamma   90.00
#
_symmetry.space_group_name_H-M   'P 1'
#
loop_
_entity.id
_entity.type
_entity.pdbx_description
1 polymer ?
#
loop_
_entity_poly.entity_id
_entity_poly.type
_entity_poly.pdbx_seq_one_letter_code
_entity_poly.pdbx_strand_id
1 'polypeptide(L)'
;MSFGSYRDPNIASTLAAFDGCGKFLEHVGLDRGELLKAIIGTSGDLDPYQLPDAKGFTAMTQHMAGVTTQTRQRIRDEVLATEEGHLRSFGTLLREAAASGQVCVMSGEEALARAGLQGLELPRKLKLL
;
A
#
# COMPACT_ATOMS: atom_id res chain seq x y z
N MET A 1 3.51 5.56 1.63
CA MET A 1 2.65 4.55 0.98
C MET A 1 2.90 4.65 -0.51
N SER A 2 2.95 3.52 -1.21
CA SER A 2 3.21 3.48 -2.65
C SER A 2 2.27 2.49 -3.29
N PHE A 3 1.77 2.83 -4.48
CA PHE A 3 1.08 1.90 -5.35
C PHE A 3 2.02 1.43 -6.46
N GLY A 4 1.81 0.21 -6.93
CA GLY A 4 2.56 -0.33 -8.05
C GLY A 4 1.73 -1.36 -8.78
N SER A 5 1.83 -1.34 -10.11
CA SER A 5 1.35 -2.42 -10.96
C SER A 5 2.55 -3.04 -11.68
N TYR A 6 2.45 -4.33 -12.01
CA TYR A 6 3.53 -5.09 -12.62
C TYR A 6 3.04 -5.75 -13.91
N ARG A 7 3.77 -5.52 -15.01
CA ARG A 7 3.41 -5.99 -16.37
C ARG A 7 2.00 -5.55 -16.80
N ASP A 8 1.64 -4.33 -16.41
CA ASP A 8 0.33 -3.75 -16.69
C ASP A 8 0.34 -3.04 -18.05
N PRO A 9 -0.57 -3.40 -18.98
CA PRO A 9 -0.67 -2.71 -20.27
C PRO A 9 -1.32 -1.32 -20.16
N ASN A 10 -1.96 -0.99 -19.04
CA ASN A 10 -2.68 0.26 -18.84
C ASN A 10 -1.91 1.23 -17.94
N ILE A 11 -2.02 2.51 -18.23
CA ILE A 11 -1.42 3.58 -17.41
C ILE A 11 -2.52 4.42 -16.78
N ALA A 12 -3.34 5.10 -17.59
CA ALA A 12 -4.34 6.05 -17.07
C ALA A 12 -5.40 5.38 -16.19
N SER A 13 -5.91 4.20 -16.59
CA SER A 13 -6.91 3.49 -15.77
C SER A 13 -6.33 3.00 -14.44
N THR A 14 -5.04 2.63 -14.42
CA THR A 14 -4.37 2.16 -13.22
C THR A 14 -4.10 3.30 -12.24
N LEU A 15 -3.68 4.46 -12.75
CA LEU A 15 -3.57 5.66 -11.93
C LEU A 15 -4.93 6.10 -11.38
N ALA A 16 -5.98 6.08 -12.22
CA ALA A 16 -7.34 6.39 -11.77
C ALA A 16 -7.83 5.40 -10.68
N ALA A 17 -7.45 4.12 -10.77
CA ALA A 17 -7.76 3.15 -9.73
C ALA A 17 -7.01 3.45 -8.42
N PHE A 18 -5.73 3.81 -8.49
CA PHE A 18 -4.93 4.19 -7.31
C PHE A 18 -5.48 5.45 -6.64
N ASP A 19 -5.82 6.49 -7.42
CA ASP A 19 -6.44 7.72 -6.90
C ASP A 19 -7.83 7.44 -6.31
N GLY A 20 -8.53 6.43 -6.85
CA GLY A 20 -9.84 5.98 -6.36
C GLY A 20 -9.80 5.21 -5.04
N CYS A 21 -8.65 4.69 -4.61
CA CYS A 21 -8.53 3.86 -3.41
C CYS A 21 -8.97 4.59 -2.13
N GLY A 22 -8.64 5.87 -1.99
CA GLY A 22 -9.06 6.67 -0.83
C GLY A 22 -10.59 6.75 -0.73
N LYS A 23 -11.25 7.10 -1.83
CA LYS A 23 -12.72 7.17 -1.91
C LYS A 23 -13.37 5.82 -1.67
N PHE A 24 -12.79 4.73 -2.19
CA PHE A 24 -13.27 3.38 -1.92
C PHE A 24 -13.28 3.06 -0.42
N LEU A 25 -12.18 3.35 0.28
CA LEU A 25 -12.06 3.10 1.72
C LEU A 25 -12.98 3.98 2.57
N GLU A 26 -13.21 5.24 2.19
CA GLU A 26 -14.16 6.13 2.89
C GLU A 26 -15.58 5.54 2.91
N HIS A 27 -15.96 4.80 1.87
CA HIS A 27 -17.29 4.23 1.68
C HIS A 27 -17.35 2.72 1.92
N VAL A 28 -16.24 2.08 2.30
CA VAL A 28 -16.17 0.62 2.47
C VAL A 28 -17.14 0.16 3.55
N GLY A 29 -18.03 -0.77 3.23
CA GLY A 29 -18.85 -1.47 4.21
C GLY A 29 -18.40 -2.92 4.27
N LEU A 30 -17.67 -3.28 5.32
CA LEU A 30 -17.20 -4.66 5.51
C LEU A 30 -18.10 -5.35 6.52
N ASP A 31 -18.50 -6.58 6.22
CA ASP A 31 -19.03 -7.42 7.28
C ASP A 31 -17.91 -7.81 8.26
N ARG A 32 -18.31 -8.27 9.45
CA ARG A 32 -17.38 -8.67 10.50
C ARG A 32 -16.43 -9.80 10.04
N GLY A 33 -16.87 -10.66 9.14
CA GLY A 33 -16.06 -11.77 8.61
C GLY A 33 -14.94 -11.28 7.70
N GLU A 34 -15.22 -10.35 6.79
CA GLU A 34 -14.22 -9.73 5.92
C GLU A 34 -13.19 -8.93 6.71
N LEU A 35 -13.63 -8.12 7.69
CA LEU A 35 -12.71 -7.41 8.58
C LEU A 35 -11.81 -8.38 9.35
N LEU A 36 -12.38 -9.48 9.87
CA LEU A 36 -11.61 -10.49 10.59
C LEU A 36 -10.58 -11.18 9.69
N LYS A 37 -10.92 -11.47 8.42
CA LYS A 37 -9.95 -12.03 7.46
C LYS A 37 -8.77 -11.09 7.23
N ALA A 38 -9.01 -9.79 7.11
CA ALA A 38 -7.95 -8.80 6.97
C ALA A 38 -7.04 -8.78 8.21
N ILE A 39 -7.61 -8.77 9.42
CA ILE A 39 -6.86 -8.82 10.68
C ILE A 39 -6.03 -10.11 10.79
N ILE A 40 -6.60 -11.26 10.41
CA ILE A 40 -5.87 -12.54 10.41
C ILE A 40 -4.72 -12.51 9.41
N GLY A 41 -4.94 -11.99 8.20
CA GLY A 41 -3.90 -11.84 7.18
C GLY A 41 -2.73 -11.00 7.69
N THR A 42 -3.02 -9.82 8.24
CA THR A 42 -2.00 -8.94 8.83
C THR A 42 -1.30 -9.59 10.03
N SER A 43 -2.01 -10.37 10.85
CA SER A 43 -1.40 -11.11 11.95
C SER A 43 -0.42 -12.18 11.46
N GLY A 44 -0.73 -12.84 10.34
CA GLY A 44 0.19 -13.76 9.67
C GLY A 44 1.48 -13.09 9.19
N ASP A 45 1.38 -11.86 8.67
CA ASP A 45 2.53 -11.06 8.27
C ASP A 45 3.39 -10.61 9.46
N LEU A 46 2.78 -10.37 10.64
CA LEU A 46 3.47 -10.01 11.87
C LEU A 46 4.21 -11.20 12.51
N ASP A 47 3.64 -12.39 12.37
CA ASP A 47 4.12 -13.62 13.00
C ASP A 47 4.46 -14.72 11.97
N PRO A 48 5.35 -14.44 10.99
CA PRO A 48 5.73 -15.44 10.02
C PRO A 48 6.54 -16.55 10.70
N TYR A 49 6.42 -17.78 10.18
CA TYR A 49 7.30 -18.85 10.60
C TYR A 49 8.75 -18.50 10.23
N GLN A 50 9.67 -18.70 11.17
CA GLN A 50 11.09 -18.41 10.99
C GLN A 50 11.97 -19.52 11.56
N LEU A 51 12.99 -19.89 10.78
CA LEU A 51 14.11 -20.71 11.25
C LEU A 51 15.01 -19.92 12.22
N PRO A 52 15.88 -20.58 13.01
CA PRO A 52 16.68 -19.91 14.03
C PRO A 52 17.54 -18.75 13.52
N ASP A 53 18.14 -18.89 12.33
CA ASP A 53 18.94 -17.86 11.66
C ASP A 53 18.09 -16.65 11.26
N ALA A 54 16.91 -16.88 10.66
CA ALA A 54 15.97 -15.83 10.30
C ALA A 54 15.44 -15.07 11.53
N LYS A 55 15.22 -15.77 12.66
CA LYS A 55 14.87 -15.14 13.94
C LYS A 55 15.99 -14.22 14.44
N GLY A 56 17.23 -14.67 14.35
CA GLY A 56 18.41 -13.87 14.72
C GLY A 56 18.54 -12.61 13.86
N PHE A 57 18.39 -12.73 12.54
CA PHE A 57 18.44 -11.60 11.62
C PHE A 57 17.30 -10.59 11.88
N THR A 58 16.09 -11.10 12.16
CA THR A 58 14.93 -10.26 12.51
C THR A 58 15.18 -9.49 13.81
N ALA A 59 15.69 -10.15 14.84
CA ALA A 59 16.02 -9.52 16.13
C ALA A 59 17.11 -8.44 15.96
N MET A 60 18.15 -8.71 15.17
CA MET A 60 19.19 -7.72 14.85
C MET A 60 18.61 -6.51 14.12
N THR A 61 17.79 -6.73 13.09
CA THR A 61 17.16 -5.64 12.32
C THR A 61 16.26 -4.78 13.22
N GLN A 62 15.46 -5.41 14.08
CA GLN A 62 14.62 -4.72 15.07
C GLN A 62 15.47 -3.89 16.04
N HIS A 63 16.57 -4.45 16.55
CA HIS A 63 17.47 -3.76 17.45
C HIS A 63 18.09 -2.51 16.78
N MET A 64 18.61 -2.66 15.56
CA MET A 64 19.20 -1.55 14.80
C MET A 64 18.18 -0.45 14.47
N ALA A 65 16.92 -0.82 14.23
CA ALA A 65 15.83 0.11 13.99
C ALA A 65 15.21 0.70 15.27
N GLY A 66 15.68 0.31 16.47
CA GLY A 66 15.12 0.75 17.74
C GLY A 66 13.72 0.21 18.05
N VAL A 67 13.30 -0.86 17.38
CA VAL A 67 11.97 -1.47 17.55
C VAL A 67 11.98 -2.33 18.82
N THR A 68 11.33 -1.83 19.87
CA THR A 68 11.24 -2.52 21.17
C THR A 68 10.11 -3.55 21.19
N THR A 69 10.20 -4.51 22.13
CA THR A 69 9.09 -5.45 22.42
C THR A 69 7.79 -4.72 22.74
N GLN A 70 7.86 -3.60 23.46
CA GLN A 70 6.69 -2.79 23.80
C GLN A 70 6.06 -2.13 22.57
N THR A 71 6.88 -1.64 21.63
CA THR A 71 6.40 -1.11 20.34
C THR A 71 5.71 -2.19 19.52
N ARG A 72 6.30 -3.38 19.46
CA ARG A 72 5.73 -4.53 18.74
C ARG A 72 4.41 -4.98 19.35
N GLN A 73 4.32 -5.03 20.68
CA GLN A 73 3.09 -5.41 21.36
C GLN A 73 1.98 -4.38 21.12
N ARG A 74 2.29 -3.09 21.23
CA ARG A 74 1.32 -2.01 20.92
C ARG A 74 0.77 -2.15 19.49
N ILE A 75 1.63 -2.37 18.50
CA ILE A 75 1.19 -2.56 17.10
C ILE A 75 0.28 -3.78 16.97
N ARG A 76 0.60 -4.90 17.63
CA ARG A 76 -0.28 -6.09 17.63
C ARG A 76 -1.64 -5.78 18.23
N ASP A 77 -1.67 -5.10 19.37
CA ASP A 77 -2.92 -4.73 20.03
C ASP A 77 -3.77 -3.80 19.16
N GLU A 78 -3.15 -2.82 18.48
CA GLU A 78 -3.79 -1.92 17.52
C GLU A 78 -4.35 -2.68 16.30
N VAL A 79 -3.62 -3.65 15.74
CA VAL A 79 -4.10 -4.49 14.64
C VAL A 79 -5.33 -5.30 15.06
N LEU A 80 -5.28 -5.93 16.24
CA LEU A 80 -6.40 -6.74 16.76
C LEU A 80 -7.63 -5.88 17.12
N ALA A 81 -7.43 -4.61 17.46
CA ALA A 81 -8.49 -3.65 17.76
C ALA A 81 -8.99 -2.86 16.53
N THR A 82 -8.65 -3.29 15.31
CA THR A 82 -9.08 -2.60 14.09
C THR A 82 -10.60 -2.69 13.91
N GLU A 83 -11.24 -1.56 13.65
CA GLU A 83 -12.67 -1.43 13.35
C GLU A 83 -12.88 -0.81 11.97
N GLU A 84 -14.09 -0.93 11.42
CA GLU A 84 -14.44 -0.34 10.11
C GLU A 84 -14.17 1.18 10.06
N GLY A 85 -14.42 1.89 11.17
CA GLY A 85 -14.17 3.33 11.28
C GLY A 85 -12.70 3.71 11.03
N HIS A 86 -11.75 2.85 11.38
CA HIS A 86 -10.33 3.07 11.09
C HIS A 86 -10.03 3.00 9.60
N LEU A 87 -10.67 2.09 8.86
CA LEU A 87 -10.52 1.98 7.41
C LEU A 87 -11.07 3.21 6.68
N ARG A 88 -12.23 3.70 7.11
CA ARG A 88 -12.83 4.94 6.55
C ARG A 88 -11.94 6.16 6.81
N SER A 89 -11.44 6.29 8.04
CA SER A 89 -10.52 7.36 8.42
C SER A 89 -9.21 7.30 7.62
N PHE A 90 -8.69 6.09 7.41
CA PHE A 90 -7.52 5.89 6.56
C PHE A 90 -7.79 6.25 5.09
N GLY A 91 -8.99 6.00 4.58
CA GLY A 91 -9.42 6.42 3.24
C GLY A 91 -9.31 7.93 3.02
N THR A 92 -9.72 8.72 4.01
CA THR A 92 -9.58 10.19 3.98
C THR A 92 -8.12 10.61 3.95
N LEU A 93 -7.29 10.07 4.84
CA LEU A 93 -5.84 10.35 4.86
C LEU A 93 -5.17 9.96 3.54
N LEU A 94 -5.56 8.83 2.95
CA LEU A 94 -5.02 8.35 1.68
C LEU A 94 -5.39 9.29 0.53
N ARG A 95 -6.65 9.76 0.47
CA ARG A 95 -7.09 10.73 -0.54
C ARG A 95 -6.29 12.03 -0.43
N GLU A 96 -6.08 12.52 0.79
CA GLU A 96 -5.29 13.74 1.03
C GLU A 96 -3.83 13.55 0.62
N ALA A 97 -3.21 12.42 0.97
CA ALA A 97 -1.83 12.13 0.60
C ALA A 97 -1.65 11.97 -0.92
N ALA A 98 -2.64 11.37 -1.62
CA ALA A 98 -2.62 11.16 -3.06
C ALA A 98 -2.59 12.48 -3.86
N ALA A 99 -3.15 13.56 -3.32
CA ALA A 99 -3.15 14.88 -3.98
C ALA A 99 -1.74 15.45 -4.24
N SER A 100 -0.75 15.01 -3.46
CA SER A 100 0.67 15.35 -3.64
C SER A 100 1.53 14.15 -4.03
N GLY A 101 0.90 13.06 -4.50
CA GLY A 101 1.57 11.82 -4.86
C GLY A 101 2.53 11.99 -6.04
N GLN A 102 3.68 11.31 -5.98
CA GLN A 102 4.61 11.24 -7.11
C GLN A 102 4.29 10.02 -7.98
N VAL A 103 4.23 10.24 -9.29
CA VAL A 103 3.95 9.18 -10.28
C VAL A 103 5.22 8.89 -11.08
N CYS A 104 5.59 7.61 -11.15
CA CYS A 104 6.66 7.11 -12.00
C CYS A 104 6.13 5.92 -12.80
N VAL A 105 6.29 5.96 -14.13
CA VAL A 105 5.81 4.92 -15.05
C VAL A 105 6.95 4.49 -15.96
N MET A 106 7.16 3.18 -16.06
CA MET A 106 8.07 2.57 -17.02
C MET A 106 7.26 1.79 -18.04
N SER A 107 7.27 2.24 -19.29
CA SER A 107 6.50 1.62 -20.37
C SER A 107 7.09 1.93 -21.74
N GLY A 108 6.60 1.25 -22.77
CA GLY A 108 6.96 1.54 -24.17
C GLY A 108 6.37 2.86 -24.66
N GLU A 109 6.98 3.42 -25.71
CA GLU A 109 6.57 4.73 -26.27
C GLU A 109 5.09 4.75 -26.70
N GLU A 110 4.59 3.66 -27.29
CA GLU A 110 3.18 3.56 -27.73
C GLU A 110 2.19 3.63 -26.56
N ALA A 111 2.51 3.00 -25.43
CA ALA A 111 1.66 3.02 -24.24
C ALA A 111 1.64 4.42 -23.60
N LEU A 112 2.80 5.08 -23.54
CA LEU A 112 2.90 6.47 -23.07
C LEU A 112 2.15 7.44 -23.99
N ALA A 113 2.21 7.24 -25.31
CA ALA A 113 1.46 8.04 -26.27
C ALA A 113 -0.05 7.88 -26.07
N ARG A 114 -0.53 6.64 -25.92
CA ARG A 114 -1.93 6.33 -25.63
C ARG A 114 -2.42 6.96 -24.32
N ALA A 115 -1.59 6.91 -23.27
CA ALA A 115 -1.90 7.57 -22.00
C ALA A 115 -1.99 9.09 -22.14
N GLY A 116 -1.14 9.70 -22.97
CA GLY A 116 -1.24 11.12 -23.31
C GLY A 116 -2.56 11.49 -23.98
N LEU A 117 -3.10 10.63 -24.87
CA LEU A 117 -4.43 10.82 -25.46
C LEU A 117 -5.57 10.72 -24.44
N GLN A 118 -5.32 10.09 -23.29
CA GLN A 118 -6.26 9.97 -22.17
C GLN A 118 -6.15 11.15 -21.18
N GLY A 119 -5.38 12.19 -21.53
CA GLY A 119 -5.21 13.39 -20.70
C GLY A 119 -4.15 13.27 -19.61
N LEU A 120 -3.32 12.22 -19.63
CA LEU A 120 -2.24 12.07 -18.66
C LEU A 120 -1.02 12.89 -19.08
N GLU A 121 -0.71 13.93 -18.31
CA GLU A 121 0.50 14.71 -18.49
C GLU A 121 1.65 14.17 -17.63
N LEU A 122 2.67 13.63 -18.29
CA LEU A 122 3.92 13.20 -17.65
C LEU A 122 5.00 14.24 -17.98
N PRO A 123 5.29 15.18 -17.06
CA PRO A 123 6.12 16.35 -17.36
C PRO A 123 7.59 16.00 -17.61
N ARG A 124 8.03 14.83 -17.15
CA ARG A 124 9.41 14.36 -17.32
C ARG A 124 9.41 12.97 -17.95
N LYS A 125 10.02 12.84 -19.13
CA LYS A 125 10.21 11.57 -19.83
C LYS A 125 11.70 11.29 -19.95
N LEU A 126 12.10 10.08 -19.59
CA LEU A 126 13.47 9.59 -19.72
C LEU A 126 13.43 8.35 -20.61
N LYS A 127 14.25 8.33 -21.67
CA LYS A 127 14.40 7.16 -22.53
C LYS A 127 15.52 6.29 -21.98
N LEU A 128 15.19 5.05 -21.64
CA LEU A 128 16.16 4.01 -21.35
C LEU A 128 16.58 3.38 -22.69
N LEU A 129 17.86 3.02 -22.80
CA LEU A 129 18.56 2.60 -24.02
C LEU A 129 17.77 1.65 -24.93
#